data_AF-A0A7C2L7F4-F1
#
_entry.id   AF-A0A7C2L7F4-F1
#
_cell.length_a   1.000
_cell.length_b   1.000
_cell.length_c   1.000
_cell.angle_alpha   90.00
_cell.angle_beta   90.00
_cell.angle_gamma   90.00
#
_symmetry.space_group_name_H-M   'P 1'
#
loop_
_entity.id
_entity.type
_entity.pdbx_description
1 polymer ?
#
loop_
_entity_poly.entity_id
_entity_poly.type
_entity_poly.pdbx_seq_one_letter_code
_entity_poly.pdbx_strand_id
1 'polypeptide(L)'
;MSLESFAGELRSMGFSEEVVEEVVQSLADLYVASRIPYAYVIKAHGGFYTSEDMRKTRYWPYSELAEKVLLQYGYVDASSKYTVYTPHANWYFIALTERGLPVAREAYERRLEANLDFAKRYVERHRSLAPLLYFGASFDSAIERAYFYSKPTHEVVDFYFRNVIDAKIGRAPEPPIKRRAYHTARELWERIKGMYEGERLDVVSAAFQSAASTKTAVEALNEFFSPLHERRLVLLMPNYTSSSVYPEMERWLVPPELLELVEPEAERLDPAKLRNFVKDYVSVLMLALGEQGYTKGQLLKLAEVIVSENKELGLSYDELVEGFRELVEVSSTAGCISRFNEPGGPESPPFLVLNREALDNAVREYLELLASRALSLV
;
A
#
# COMPACT_ATOMS: atom_id res chain seq x y z
N MET A 1 -14.27 -12.45 26.58
CA MET A 1 -15.49 -11.67 26.92
C MET A 1 -16.09 -11.23 25.61
N SER A 2 -17.41 -11.31 25.42
CA SER A 2 -18.07 -10.76 24.22
C SER A 2 -18.22 -9.25 24.34
N LEU A 3 -18.43 -8.56 23.22
CA LEU A 3 -18.73 -7.13 23.20
C LEU A 3 -19.97 -6.81 24.04
N GLU A 4 -20.99 -7.65 23.96
CA GLU A 4 -22.23 -7.48 24.71
C GLU A 4 -22.04 -7.54 26.23
N SER A 5 -21.24 -8.52 26.68
CA SER A 5 -20.87 -8.64 28.09
C SER A 5 -20.07 -7.44 28.55
N PHE A 6 -19.12 -6.97 27.73
CA PHE A 6 -18.30 -5.81 28.03
C PHE A 6 -19.13 -4.53 28.13
N ALA A 7 -19.99 -4.26 27.15
CA ALA A 7 -20.89 -3.12 27.18
C ALA A 7 -21.86 -3.17 28.37
N GLY A 8 -22.37 -4.36 28.71
CA GLY A 8 -23.19 -4.58 29.90
C GLY A 8 -22.46 -4.26 31.20
N GLU A 9 -21.18 -4.64 31.30
CA GLU A 9 -20.34 -4.33 32.47
C GLU A 9 -20.14 -2.82 32.62
N LEU A 10 -19.81 -2.11 31.53
CA LEU A 10 -19.66 -0.65 31.57
C LEU A 10 -20.94 0.05 32.06
N ARG A 11 -22.12 -0.37 31.58
CA ARG A 11 -23.40 0.15 32.08
C ARG A 11 -23.58 -0.12 33.57
N SER A 12 -23.23 -1.32 34.03
CA SER A 12 -23.34 -1.69 35.45
C SER A 12 -22.40 -0.88 36.35
N MET A 13 -21.28 -0.39 35.81
CA MET A 13 -20.36 0.52 36.49
C MET A 13 -20.86 1.97 36.52
N GLY A 14 -22.00 2.27 35.90
CA GLY A 14 -22.61 3.60 35.88
C GLY A 14 -22.14 4.51 34.74
N PHE A 15 -21.47 3.97 33.71
CA PHE A 15 -21.18 4.75 32.49
C PHE A 15 -22.48 5.03 31.72
N SER A 16 -22.58 6.23 31.15
CA SER A 16 -23.73 6.60 30.30
C SER A 16 -23.65 5.87 28.95
N GLU A 17 -24.78 5.76 28.25
CA GLU A 17 -24.80 5.12 26.93
C GLU A 17 -23.88 5.84 25.93
N GLU A 18 -23.73 7.17 26.02
CA GLU A 18 -22.81 7.90 25.13
C GLU A 18 -21.35 7.44 25.32
N VAL A 19 -20.93 7.20 26.56
CA VAL A 19 -19.57 6.71 26.86
C VAL A 19 -19.42 5.25 26.39
N VAL A 20 -20.44 4.42 26.60
CA VAL A 20 -20.42 3.02 26.16
C VAL A 20 -20.31 2.96 24.63
N GLU A 21 -21.11 3.75 23.92
CA GLU A 21 -21.06 3.86 22.46
C GLU A 21 -19.71 4.39 21.98
N GLU A 22 -19.15 5.42 22.63
CA GLU A 22 -17.83 5.96 22.30
C GLU A 22 -16.73 4.87 22.41
N VAL A 23 -16.75 4.08 23.48
CA VAL A 23 -15.79 2.99 23.71
C VAL A 23 -15.96 1.88 22.66
N VAL A 24 -17.20 1.49 22.36
CA VAL A 24 -17.49 0.48 21.33
C VAL A 24 -17.05 0.97 19.95
N GLN A 25 -17.28 2.24 19.63
CA GLN A 25 -16.80 2.84 18.39
C GLN A 25 -15.26 2.85 18.35
N SER A 26 -14.61 3.18 19.46
CA SER A 26 -13.14 3.16 19.60
C SER A 26 -12.55 1.80 19.28
N LEU A 27 -13.17 0.74 19.81
CA LEU A 27 -12.79 -0.65 19.53
C LEU A 27 -12.90 -0.98 18.05
N ALA A 28 -14.01 -0.62 17.40
CA ALA A 28 -14.19 -0.89 15.98
C ALA A 28 -13.21 -0.09 15.08
N ASP A 29 -12.84 1.13 15.44
CA ASP A 29 -11.79 1.88 14.73
C ASP A 29 -10.40 1.26 14.95
N LEU A 30 -10.11 0.83 16.17
CA LEU A 30 -8.87 0.12 16.50
C LEU A 30 -8.77 -1.21 15.77
N TYR A 31 -9.89 -1.89 15.48
CA TYR A 31 -9.88 -3.06 14.61
C TYR A 31 -9.42 -2.70 13.20
N VAL A 32 -9.90 -1.60 12.63
CA VAL A 32 -9.52 -1.17 11.27
C VAL A 32 -8.04 -0.77 11.23
N ALA A 33 -7.58 0.03 12.19
CA ALA A 33 -6.22 0.59 12.15
C ALA A 33 -5.15 -0.29 12.80
N SER A 34 -5.53 -1.21 13.69
CA SER A 34 -4.70 -1.96 14.66
C SER A 34 -3.89 -1.08 15.62
N ARG A 35 -3.52 0.14 15.22
CA ARG A 35 -2.76 1.11 15.99
C ARG A 35 -3.06 2.53 15.51
N ILE A 36 -3.47 3.40 16.43
CA ILE A 36 -3.87 4.79 16.12
C ILE A 36 -2.98 5.78 16.89
N PRO A 37 -2.40 6.81 16.25
CA PRO A 37 -1.70 7.86 16.98
C PRO A 37 -2.73 8.68 17.76
N TYR A 38 -2.57 8.74 19.08
CA TYR A 38 -3.52 9.47 19.94
C TYR A 38 -2.96 10.78 20.48
N ALA A 39 -1.64 10.90 20.58
CA ALA A 39 -0.97 12.15 20.95
C ALA A 39 0.41 12.26 20.29
N TYR A 40 0.95 13.47 20.26
CA TYR A 40 2.35 13.71 19.94
C TYR A 40 2.95 14.78 20.86
N VAL A 41 4.27 14.73 21.04
CA VAL A 41 5.06 15.71 21.79
C VAL A 41 6.15 16.29 20.89
N ILE A 42 6.18 17.62 20.74
CA ILE A 42 7.17 18.31 19.89
C ILE A 42 8.52 18.36 20.61
N LYS A 43 9.62 18.11 19.88
CA LYS A 43 11.00 18.24 20.38
C LYS A 43 11.49 19.67 20.23
N ALA A 44 11.51 20.41 21.33
CA ALA A 44 12.36 21.60 21.42
C ALA A 44 13.83 21.15 21.42
N HIS A 45 14.70 21.85 20.69
CA HIS A 45 16.14 21.57 20.70
C HIS A 45 16.70 21.88 22.10
N GLY A 46 16.86 20.84 22.94
CA GLY A 46 17.58 20.91 24.22
C GLY A 46 16.76 21.02 25.52
N GLY A 47 15.45 20.69 25.55
CA GLY A 47 14.60 20.89 26.74
C GLY A 47 13.79 19.68 27.21
N PHE A 48 13.44 19.69 28.50
CA PHE A 48 12.37 18.85 29.09
C PHE A 48 11.01 19.27 28.52
N TYR A 49 10.13 18.29 28.26
CA TYR A 49 8.82 18.52 27.65
C TYR A 49 7.78 18.98 28.69
N THR A 50 6.91 19.89 28.30
CA THR A 50 5.75 20.35 29.09
C THR A 50 4.47 19.63 28.68
N SER A 51 3.43 19.71 29.49
CA SER A 51 2.09 19.23 29.12
C SER A 51 1.51 20.02 27.93
N GLU A 52 1.91 21.27 27.71
CA GLU A 52 1.51 22.07 26.55
C GLU A 52 2.12 21.56 25.24
N ASP A 53 3.26 20.87 25.32
CA ASP A 53 3.91 20.24 24.16
C ASP A 53 3.18 18.97 23.70
N MET A 54 2.37 18.36 24.57
CA MET A 54 1.54 17.21 24.24
C MET A 54 0.23 17.66 23.61
N ARG A 55 -0.02 17.26 22.36
CA ARG A 55 -1.28 17.55 21.66
C ARG A 55 -1.96 16.27 21.23
N LYS A 56 -3.28 16.21 21.42
CA LYS A 56 -4.11 15.14 20.84
C LYS A 56 -4.06 15.23 19.31
N THR A 57 -4.07 14.08 18.65
CA THR A 57 -4.08 14.04 17.18
C THR A 57 -5.51 14.11 16.65
N ARG A 58 -5.67 14.48 15.38
CA ARG A 58 -6.97 14.38 14.69
C ARG A 58 -7.42 12.94 14.44
N TYR A 59 -6.52 11.97 14.55
CA TYR A 59 -6.75 10.56 14.21
C TYR A 59 -7.34 9.76 15.36
N TRP A 60 -7.27 10.28 16.58
CA TRP A 60 -7.93 9.72 17.77
C TRP A 60 -9.01 10.69 18.25
N PRO A 61 -10.23 10.61 17.71
CA PRO A 61 -11.31 11.55 18.03
C PRO A 61 -11.96 11.27 19.40
N TYR A 62 -11.43 10.32 20.17
CA TYR A 62 -12.05 9.82 21.40
C TYR A 62 -11.51 10.47 22.66
N SER A 63 -12.36 10.49 23.68
CA SER A 63 -12.08 11.03 25.00
C SER A 63 -10.97 10.26 25.73
N GLU A 64 -10.34 10.94 26.69
CA GLU A 64 -9.40 10.28 27.60
C GLU A 64 -10.07 9.20 28.44
N LEU A 65 -11.38 9.30 28.65
CA LEU A 65 -12.13 8.28 29.39
C LEU A 65 -12.20 6.99 28.60
N ALA A 66 -12.52 7.06 27.30
CA ALA A 66 -12.53 5.90 26.43
C ALA A 66 -11.14 5.22 26.39
N GLU A 67 -10.07 6.01 26.24
CA GLU A 67 -8.69 5.53 26.30
C GLU A 67 -8.40 4.78 27.62
N LYS A 68 -8.75 5.37 28.77
CA LYS A 68 -8.53 4.77 30.11
C LYS A 68 -9.32 3.47 30.29
N VAL A 69 -10.57 3.42 29.85
CA VAL A 69 -11.41 2.20 29.91
C VAL A 69 -10.74 1.09 29.09
N LEU A 70 -10.34 1.36 27.86
CA LEU A 70 -9.70 0.35 27.00
C LEU A 70 -8.39 -0.17 27.60
N LEU A 71 -7.58 0.73 28.20
CA LEU A 71 -6.34 0.36 28.89
C LEU A 71 -6.62 -0.50 30.13
N GLN A 72 -7.60 -0.13 30.94
CA GLN A 72 -7.97 -0.85 32.17
C GLN A 72 -8.39 -2.30 31.88
N TYR A 73 -9.12 -2.53 30.79
CA TYR A 73 -9.53 -3.88 30.36
C TYR A 73 -8.43 -4.65 29.63
N GLY A 74 -7.29 -4.00 29.33
CA GLY A 74 -6.17 -4.59 28.61
C GLY A 74 -6.48 -4.87 27.14
N TYR A 75 -7.46 -4.18 26.55
CA TYR A 75 -7.80 -4.30 25.13
C TYR A 75 -6.85 -3.51 24.24
N VAL A 76 -6.17 -2.52 24.82
CA VAL A 76 -5.17 -1.72 24.13
C VAL A 76 -3.91 -1.59 24.97
N ASP A 77 -2.81 -1.28 24.29
CA ASP A 77 -1.51 -0.97 24.88
C ASP A 77 -1.01 0.37 24.32
N ALA A 78 -0.66 1.29 25.23
CA ALA A 78 -0.09 2.60 24.93
C ALA A 78 1.38 2.73 25.41
N SER A 79 2.05 1.60 25.62
CA SER A 79 3.44 1.54 26.05
C SER A 79 4.40 2.13 25.02
N SER A 80 5.62 2.43 25.47
CA SER A 80 6.69 3.00 24.63
C SER A 80 7.08 2.10 23.45
N LYS A 81 6.71 0.81 23.45
CA LYS A 81 6.88 -0.11 22.32
C LYS A 81 6.23 0.44 21.05
N TYR A 82 5.12 1.16 21.18
CA TYR A 82 4.36 1.69 20.05
C TYR A 82 4.66 3.16 19.77
N THR A 83 5.52 3.81 20.57
CA THR A 83 5.95 5.19 20.36
C THR A 83 6.96 5.29 19.22
N VAL A 84 6.75 6.25 18.31
CA VAL A 84 7.68 6.55 17.22
C VAL A 84 8.45 7.82 17.57
N TYR A 85 9.77 7.68 17.74
CA TYR A 85 10.67 8.77 18.10
C TYR A 85 11.29 9.38 16.84
N THR A 86 10.77 10.53 16.39
CA THR A 86 11.33 11.25 15.23
C THR A 86 12.23 12.40 15.69
N PRO A 87 13.07 13.01 14.83
CA PRO A 87 13.86 14.18 15.19
C PRO A 87 13.04 15.39 15.65
N HIS A 88 11.79 15.53 15.17
CA HIS A 88 10.96 16.71 15.40
C HIS A 88 9.85 16.49 16.44
N ALA A 89 9.37 15.25 16.60
CA ALA A 89 8.33 14.92 17.57
C ALA A 89 8.37 13.43 18.01
N ASN A 90 7.89 13.15 19.21
CA ASN A 90 7.55 11.80 19.63
C ASN A 90 6.05 11.58 19.39
N TRP A 91 5.70 10.53 18.65
CA TRP A 91 4.31 10.16 18.38
C TRP A 91 3.91 8.98 19.25
N TYR A 92 2.82 9.13 20.00
CA TYR A 92 2.28 8.10 20.88
C TYR A 92 1.10 7.44 20.21
N PHE A 93 1.11 6.12 20.25
CA PHE A 93 0.09 5.30 19.63
C PHE A 93 -0.58 4.43 20.68
N ILE A 94 -1.87 4.22 20.49
CA ILE A 94 -2.66 3.22 21.18
C ILE A 94 -2.81 2.03 20.21
N ALA A 95 -2.37 0.85 20.63
CA ALA A 95 -2.34 -0.36 19.82
C ALA A 95 -3.31 -1.39 20.36
N LEU A 96 -4.05 -2.06 19.48
CA LEU A 96 -4.94 -3.16 19.82
C LEU A 96 -4.12 -4.36 20.31
N THR A 97 -4.51 -4.97 21.42
CA THR A 97 -3.85 -6.18 21.95
C THR A 97 -4.51 -7.44 21.41
N GLU A 98 -3.83 -8.58 21.53
CA GLU A 98 -4.42 -9.90 21.23
C GLU A 98 -5.70 -10.15 22.03
N ARG A 99 -5.78 -9.63 23.28
CA ARG A 99 -6.97 -9.74 24.13
C ARG A 99 -8.11 -8.85 23.64
N GLY A 100 -7.80 -7.65 23.13
CA GLY A 100 -8.78 -6.71 22.59
C GLY A 100 -9.28 -7.09 21.21
N LEU A 101 -8.47 -7.80 20.42
CA LEU A 101 -8.76 -8.11 19.02
C LEU A 101 -10.13 -8.77 18.78
N PRO A 102 -10.55 -9.81 19.52
CA PRO A 102 -11.87 -10.41 19.31
C PRO A 102 -13.04 -9.45 19.59
N VAL A 103 -12.91 -8.62 20.64
CA VAL A 103 -13.95 -7.65 21.04
C VAL A 103 -14.03 -6.50 20.04
N ALA A 104 -12.88 -6.05 19.56
CA ALA A 104 -12.77 -5.02 18.52
C ALA A 104 -13.31 -5.50 17.17
N ARG A 105 -13.04 -6.75 16.81
CA ARG A 105 -13.63 -7.39 15.64
C ARG A 105 -15.15 -7.47 15.74
N GLU A 106 -15.69 -7.97 16.85
CA GLU A 106 -17.15 -8.03 17.06
C GLU A 106 -17.79 -6.63 16.99
N ALA A 107 -17.12 -5.59 17.53
CA ALA A 107 -17.57 -4.21 17.40
C ALA A 107 -17.61 -3.72 15.95
N TYR A 108 -16.57 -4.06 15.17
CA TYR A 108 -16.53 -3.71 13.75
C TYR A 108 -17.57 -4.48 12.93
N GLU A 109 -17.73 -5.78 13.17
CA GLU A 109 -18.71 -6.62 12.48
C GLU A 109 -20.14 -6.10 12.70
N ARG A 110 -20.51 -5.73 13.94
CA ARG A 110 -21.80 -5.07 14.22
C ARG A 110 -21.97 -3.75 13.49
N ARG A 111 -20.89 -2.94 13.39
CA ARG A 111 -20.90 -1.68 12.63
C ARG A 111 -21.10 -1.95 11.13
N LEU A 112 -20.40 -2.94 10.59
CA LEU A 112 -20.51 -3.32 9.18
C LEU A 112 -21.91 -3.87 8.88
N GLU A 113 -22.46 -4.73 9.75
CA GLU A 113 -23.80 -5.28 9.61
C GLU A 113 -24.86 -4.18 9.55
N ALA A 114 -24.77 -3.18 10.44
CA ALA A 114 -25.65 -2.01 10.42
C ALA A 114 -25.54 -1.17 9.14
N ASN A 115 -24.43 -1.29 8.39
CA ASN A 115 -24.17 -0.56 7.15
C ASN A 115 -24.10 -1.47 5.92
N LEU A 116 -24.46 -2.74 6.01
CA LEU A 116 -24.14 -3.73 4.99
C LEU A 116 -24.87 -3.46 3.67
N ASP A 117 -26.15 -3.10 3.75
CA ASP A 117 -26.96 -2.71 2.59
C ASP A 117 -26.45 -1.45 1.90
N PHE A 118 -25.86 -0.53 2.67
CA PHE A 118 -25.19 0.62 2.09
C PHE A 118 -23.90 0.19 1.40
N ALA A 119 -23.02 -0.53 2.08
CA ALA A 119 -21.73 -0.95 1.57
C ALA A 119 -21.86 -1.77 0.27
N LYS A 120 -22.74 -2.77 0.25
CA LYS A 120 -22.99 -3.61 -0.95
C LYS A 120 -23.46 -2.79 -2.14
N ARG A 121 -24.49 -1.96 -1.96
CA ARG A 121 -25.00 -1.09 -3.04
C ARG A 121 -23.96 -0.06 -3.47
N TYR A 122 -23.12 0.40 -2.55
CA TYR A 122 -22.08 1.38 -2.84
C TYR A 122 -20.94 0.78 -3.66
N VAL A 123 -20.48 -0.42 -3.31
CA VAL A 123 -19.51 -1.21 -4.09
C VAL A 123 -20.07 -1.51 -5.48
N GLU A 124 -21.32 -1.98 -5.58
CA GLU A 124 -21.96 -2.30 -6.86
C GLU A 124 -22.04 -1.07 -7.79
N ARG A 125 -22.39 0.10 -7.25
CA ARG A 125 -22.41 1.36 -8.02
C ARG A 125 -21.03 1.77 -8.53
N HIS A 126 -19.96 1.37 -7.83
CA HIS A 126 -18.58 1.67 -8.17
C HIS A 126 -17.81 0.43 -8.61
N ARG A 127 -18.49 -0.56 -9.22
CA ARG A 127 -17.88 -1.83 -9.65
C ARG A 127 -16.67 -1.67 -10.57
N SER A 128 -16.58 -0.55 -11.29
CA SER A 128 -15.41 -0.19 -12.11
C SER A 128 -14.12 -0.04 -11.30
N LEU A 129 -14.21 0.28 -10.01
CA LEU A 129 -13.08 0.35 -9.09
C LEU A 129 -12.67 -1.01 -8.53
N ALA A 130 -13.49 -2.06 -8.69
CA ALA A 130 -13.25 -3.34 -8.03
C ALA A 130 -11.87 -3.96 -8.34
N PRO A 131 -11.36 -3.92 -9.59
CA PRO A 131 -10.01 -4.43 -9.86
C PRO A 131 -8.91 -3.64 -9.13
N LEU A 132 -9.01 -2.31 -9.06
CA LEU A 132 -8.07 -1.47 -8.32
C LEU A 132 -8.15 -1.71 -6.82
N LEU A 133 -9.36 -1.85 -6.29
CA LEU A 133 -9.60 -2.07 -4.86
C LEU A 133 -9.13 -3.45 -4.40
N TYR A 134 -9.26 -4.47 -5.24
CA TYR A 134 -8.90 -5.84 -4.88
C TYR A 134 -7.42 -6.14 -5.17
N PHE A 135 -6.97 -5.94 -6.41
CA PHE A 135 -5.59 -6.25 -6.81
C PHE A 135 -4.59 -5.11 -6.52
N GLY A 136 -5.08 -3.87 -6.45
CA GLY A 136 -4.23 -2.68 -6.24
C GLY A 136 -3.99 -2.33 -4.78
N ALA A 137 -4.51 -3.12 -3.84
CA ALA A 137 -4.28 -2.91 -2.42
C ALA A 137 -2.81 -3.21 -2.05
N SER A 138 -2.16 -2.28 -1.37
CA SER A 138 -0.89 -2.54 -0.69
C SER A 138 -1.16 -3.18 0.68
N PHE A 139 -0.26 -4.02 1.18
CA PHE A 139 -0.45 -4.68 2.48
C PHE A 139 0.61 -4.23 3.49
N ASP A 140 0.17 -3.78 4.66
CA ASP A 140 1.04 -3.49 5.79
C ASP A 140 1.07 -4.70 6.73
N SER A 141 2.16 -5.46 6.66
CA SER A 141 2.36 -6.67 7.47
C SER A 141 2.52 -6.39 8.97
N ALA A 142 2.84 -5.15 9.38
CA ALA A 142 2.99 -4.82 10.80
C ALA A 142 1.63 -4.66 11.49
N ILE A 143 0.58 -4.29 10.75
CA ILE A 143 -0.78 -4.14 11.26
C ILE A 143 -1.77 -5.14 10.65
N GLU A 144 -1.32 -5.95 9.69
CA GLU A 144 -2.10 -6.90 8.91
C GLU A 144 -3.30 -6.26 8.19
N ARG A 145 -3.07 -5.12 7.52
CA ARG A 145 -4.13 -4.36 6.84
C ARG A 145 -3.77 -3.99 5.42
N ALA A 146 -4.78 -4.06 4.55
CA ALA A 146 -4.70 -3.46 3.24
C ALA A 146 -4.78 -1.94 3.35
N TYR A 147 -4.10 -1.24 2.44
CA TYR A 147 -4.14 0.21 2.39
C TYR A 147 -3.97 0.78 0.98
N PHE A 148 -4.41 2.03 0.84
CA PHE A 148 -4.25 2.87 -0.34
C PHE A 148 -3.74 4.25 0.06
N TYR A 149 -2.80 4.83 -0.69
CA TYR A 149 -2.38 6.21 -0.45
C TYR A 149 -3.48 7.20 -0.82
N SER A 150 -3.69 8.23 0.01
CA SER A 150 -4.63 9.32 -0.30
C SER A 150 -4.05 10.36 -1.26
N LYS A 151 -2.76 10.23 -1.59
CA LYS A 151 -2.01 11.10 -2.50
C LYS A 151 -1.21 10.25 -3.48
N PRO A 152 -1.02 10.71 -4.73
CA PRO A 152 -0.27 9.97 -5.72
C PRO A 152 1.22 9.89 -5.36
N THR A 153 1.83 8.73 -5.59
CA THR A 153 3.27 8.49 -5.41
C THR A 153 3.98 8.25 -6.74
N HIS A 154 3.24 7.85 -7.79
CA HIS A 154 3.75 7.55 -9.14
C HIS A 154 4.84 6.47 -9.17
N GLU A 155 4.79 5.50 -8.25
CA GLU A 155 5.73 4.39 -8.23
C GLU A 155 5.34 3.32 -9.26
N VAL A 156 6.22 3.06 -10.24
CA VAL A 156 6.05 2.01 -11.28
C VAL A 156 6.15 0.61 -10.68
N VAL A 157 6.87 0.47 -9.56
CA VAL A 157 6.98 -0.77 -8.80
C VAL A 157 7.42 -0.40 -7.39
N ASP A 158 6.81 -1.01 -6.37
CA ASP A 158 7.22 -0.76 -5.00
C ASP A 158 8.58 -1.39 -4.66
N PHE A 159 9.10 -1.07 -3.48
CA PHE A 159 10.38 -1.58 -3.02
C PHE A 159 10.40 -3.12 -2.88
N TYR A 160 9.32 -3.74 -2.42
CA TYR A 160 9.27 -5.18 -2.20
C TYR A 160 9.28 -5.95 -3.53
N PHE A 161 8.39 -5.61 -4.45
CA PHE A 161 8.33 -6.17 -5.80
C PHE A 161 9.63 -5.97 -6.56
N ARG A 162 10.28 -4.81 -6.40
CA ARG A 162 11.59 -4.59 -7.00
C ARG A 162 12.65 -5.56 -6.50
N ASN A 163 12.69 -5.85 -5.19
CA ASN A 163 13.63 -6.83 -4.64
C ASN A 163 13.34 -8.26 -5.14
N VAL A 164 12.06 -8.62 -5.32
CA VAL A 164 11.66 -9.89 -5.93
C VAL A 164 12.16 -9.98 -7.38
N ILE A 165 11.95 -8.91 -8.18
CA ILE A 165 12.48 -8.81 -9.55
C ILE A 165 13.99 -8.98 -9.56
N ASP A 166 14.71 -8.20 -8.74
CA ASP A 166 16.17 -8.21 -8.69
C ASP A 166 16.71 -9.60 -8.31
N ALA A 167 16.10 -10.26 -7.34
CA ALA A 167 16.44 -11.63 -6.93
C ALA A 167 16.30 -12.62 -8.10
N LYS A 168 15.16 -12.61 -8.79
CA LYS A 168 14.85 -13.55 -9.88
C LYS A 168 15.70 -13.33 -11.13
N ILE A 169 15.97 -12.08 -11.49
CA ILE A 169 16.83 -11.79 -12.64
C ILE A 169 18.32 -11.92 -12.30
N GLY A 170 18.67 -11.97 -11.01
CA GLY A 170 20.05 -12.11 -10.53
C GLY A 170 20.81 -10.79 -10.46
N ARG A 171 20.09 -9.66 -10.32
CA ARG A 171 20.68 -8.35 -10.07
C ARG A 171 20.93 -8.19 -8.57
N ALA A 172 22.16 -7.88 -8.19
CA ALA A 172 22.46 -7.51 -6.81
C ALA A 172 22.13 -6.03 -6.57
N PRO A 173 21.57 -5.67 -5.40
CA PRO A 173 21.38 -4.27 -5.04
C PRO A 173 22.72 -3.55 -4.91
N GLU A 174 22.70 -2.24 -5.10
CA GLU A 174 23.90 -1.43 -4.90
C GLU A 174 24.40 -1.52 -3.44
N PRO A 175 25.72 -1.58 -3.23
CA PRO A 175 26.28 -1.60 -1.89
C PRO A 175 25.94 -0.30 -1.14
N PRO A 176 25.59 -0.34 0.15
CA PRO A 176 25.27 0.86 0.91
C PRO A 176 26.46 1.81 0.95
N ILE A 177 26.21 3.10 0.68
CA ILE A 177 27.21 4.18 0.61
C ILE A 177 27.98 4.32 1.95
N LYS A 178 27.36 3.95 3.08
CA LYS A 178 28.00 3.94 4.40
C LYS A 178 28.25 2.51 4.88
N ARG A 179 29.53 2.09 4.92
CA ARG A 179 29.98 0.87 5.60
C ARG A 179 29.80 1.02 7.12
N ARG A 180 28.59 0.72 7.62
CA ARG A 180 28.32 0.57 9.06
C ARG A 180 28.10 -0.88 9.48
N ALA A 181 28.14 -1.82 8.53
CA ALA A 181 27.89 -3.24 8.78
C ALA A 181 29.18 -4.06 8.73
N TYR A 182 29.25 -5.09 9.58
CA TYR A 182 30.32 -6.10 9.61
C TYR A 182 30.27 -7.05 8.39
N HIS A 183 29.17 -7.07 7.64
CA HIS A 183 28.94 -7.89 6.46
C HIS A 183 29.07 -7.07 5.16
N THR A 184 29.54 -7.70 4.09
CA THR A 184 29.53 -7.07 2.76
C THR A 184 28.10 -7.00 2.20
N ALA A 185 27.83 -6.06 1.30
CA ALA A 185 26.52 -5.96 0.62
C ALA A 185 26.16 -7.27 -0.09
N ARG A 186 27.16 -7.93 -0.67
CA ARG A 186 27.00 -9.23 -1.32
C ARG A 186 26.60 -10.32 -0.32
N GLU A 187 27.26 -10.40 0.83
CA GLU A 187 26.92 -11.39 1.87
C GLU A 187 25.50 -11.19 2.42
N LEU A 188 25.10 -9.92 2.63
CA LEU A 188 23.74 -9.60 3.03
C LEU A 188 22.77 -9.98 1.92
N TRP A 189 23.07 -9.62 0.67
CA TRP A 189 22.23 -9.98 -0.47
C TRP A 189 22.04 -11.49 -0.60
N GLU A 190 23.10 -12.29 -0.60
CA GLU A 190 22.98 -13.76 -0.71
C GLU A 190 22.12 -14.38 0.40
N ARG A 191 22.11 -13.78 1.60
CA ARG A 191 21.23 -14.23 2.70
C ARG A 191 19.77 -13.88 2.49
N ILE A 192 19.48 -12.71 1.93
CA ILE A 192 18.11 -12.19 1.78
C ILE A 192 17.50 -12.65 0.45
N LYS A 193 18.34 -12.83 -0.57
CA LYS A 193 17.99 -13.25 -1.93
C LYS A 193 17.16 -14.53 -1.95
N GLY A 194 17.54 -15.53 -1.14
CA GLY A 194 16.79 -16.79 -1.07
C GLY A 194 15.35 -16.63 -0.56
N MET A 195 15.06 -15.59 0.24
CA MET A 195 13.69 -15.28 0.64
C MET A 195 12.90 -14.76 -0.57
N TYR A 196 13.46 -13.81 -1.31
CA TYR A 196 12.81 -13.20 -2.47
C TYR A 196 12.72 -14.11 -3.71
N GLU A 197 13.67 -15.02 -3.93
CA GLU A 197 13.60 -15.99 -5.04
C GLU A 197 12.40 -16.93 -4.90
N GLY A 198 12.03 -17.29 -3.67
CA GLY A 198 10.90 -18.16 -3.36
C GLY A 198 9.53 -17.49 -3.47
N GLU A 199 9.47 -16.16 -3.48
CA GLU A 199 8.23 -15.40 -3.62
C GLU A 199 7.72 -15.47 -5.07
N ARG A 200 6.40 -15.50 -5.26
CA ARG A 200 5.81 -15.43 -6.61
C ARG A 200 5.84 -13.99 -7.10
N LEU A 201 6.29 -13.76 -8.33
CA LEU A 201 6.16 -12.48 -9.01
C LEU A 201 4.73 -12.32 -9.53
N ASP A 202 3.83 -11.81 -8.68
CA ASP A 202 2.45 -11.47 -9.05
C ASP A 202 2.40 -10.14 -9.82
N VAL A 203 2.48 -10.23 -11.15
CA VAL A 203 2.50 -9.05 -12.02
C VAL A 203 1.12 -8.37 -12.10
N VAL A 204 0.04 -9.08 -11.79
CA VAL A 204 -1.32 -8.51 -11.78
C VAL A 204 -1.44 -7.51 -10.65
N SER A 205 -1.08 -7.93 -9.43
CA SER A 205 -1.09 -7.06 -8.25
C SER A 205 -0.14 -5.87 -8.45
N ALA A 206 1.07 -6.09 -8.98
CA ALA A 206 2.00 -5.00 -9.28
C ALA A 206 1.40 -3.97 -10.26
N ALA A 207 0.76 -4.43 -11.34
CA ALA A 207 0.14 -3.55 -12.34
C ALA A 207 -0.97 -2.68 -11.73
N PHE A 208 -1.86 -3.29 -10.94
CA PHE A 208 -2.95 -2.56 -10.29
C PHE A 208 -2.48 -1.67 -9.15
N GLN A 209 -1.45 -2.04 -8.40
CA GLN A 209 -0.87 -1.19 -7.35
C GLN A 209 -0.22 0.07 -7.96
N SER A 210 0.54 -0.09 -9.05
CA SER A 210 1.08 1.06 -9.78
C SER A 210 0.00 1.96 -10.35
N ALA A 211 -1.05 1.38 -10.94
CA ALA A 211 -2.21 2.13 -11.39
C ALA A 211 -2.94 2.85 -10.25
N ALA A 212 -3.11 2.20 -9.09
CA ALA A 212 -3.75 2.78 -7.90
C ALA A 212 -2.94 3.95 -7.30
N SER A 213 -1.65 4.05 -7.60
CA SER A 213 -0.75 5.11 -7.12
C SER A 213 -0.77 6.40 -7.95
N THR A 214 -1.51 6.42 -9.08
CA THR A 214 -1.56 7.57 -9.99
C THR A 214 -2.61 8.59 -9.56
N LYS A 215 -2.54 9.81 -10.10
CA LYS A 215 -3.47 10.88 -9.75
C LYS A 215 -4.91 10.49 -10.06
N THR A 216 -5.18 9.98 -11.27
CA THR A 216 -6.53 9.61 -11.70
C THR A 216 -7.14 8.53 -10.79
N ALA A 217 -6.38 7.49 -10.44
CA ALA A 217 -6.88 6.44 -9.56
C ALA A 217 -7.05 6.93 -8.12
N VAL A 218 -6.08 7.69 -7.59
CA VAL A 218 -6.15 8.23 -6.22
C VAL A 218 -7.37 9.14 -6.05
N GLU A 219 -7.69 9.98 -7.04
CA GLU A 219 -8.90 10.82 -7.00
C GLU A 219 -10.17 9.96 -6.92
N ALA A 220 -10.29 8.94 -7.77
CA ALA A 220 -11.45 8.03 -7.74
C ALA A 220 -11.53 7.20 -6.43
N LEU A 221 -10.39 6.72 -5.92
CA LEU A 221 -10.32 5.99 -4.65
C LEU A 221 -10.66 6.89 -3.47
N ASN A 222 -10.21 8.15 -3.45
CA ASN A 222 -10.58 9.11 -2.40
C ASN A 222 -12.08 9.40 -2.40
N GLU A 223 -12.69 9.57 -3.58
CA GLU A 223 -14.14 9.74 -3.72
C GLU A 223 -14.89 8.50 -3.22
N PHE A 224 -14.39 7.30 -3.49
CA PHE A 224 -14.94 6.04 -3.01
C PHE A 224 -14.83 5.87 -1.49
N PHE A 225 -13.65 6.13 -0.92
CA PHE A 225 -13.42 5.90 0.51
C PHE A 225 -14.07 6.95 1.40
N SER A 226 -14.35 8.17 0.91
CA SER A 226 -14.91 9.24 1.73
C SER A 226 -16.27 8.88 2.38
N PRO A 227 -17.31 8.42 1.65
CA PRO A 227 -18.58 8.02 2.27
C PRO A 227 -18.48 6.79 3.20
N LEU A 228 -17.50 5.92 2.96
CA LEU A 228 -17.18 4.77 3.81
C LEU A 228 -16.51 5.23 5.11
N HIS A 229 -15.66 6.25 5.03
CA HIS A 229 -15.00 6.87 6.18
C HIS A 229 -15.98 7.61 7.09
N GLU A 230 -16.95 8.33 6.53
CA GLU A 230 -18.04 8.95 7.30
C GLU A 230 -18.83 7.92 8.13
N ARG A 231 -18.93 6.69 7.64
CA ARG A 231 -19.54 5.53 8.33
C ARG A 231 -18.55 4.72 9.16
N ARG A 232 -17.28 5.14 9.18
CA ARG A 232 -16.18 4.50 9.90
C ARG A 232 -15.98 3.02 9.49
N LEU A 233 -16.27 2.70 8.23
CA LEU A 233 -15.99 1.38 7.65
C LEU A 233 -14.54 1.25 7.18
N VAL A 234 -13.90 2.39 6.90
CA VAL A 234 -12.47 2.56 6.62
C VAL A 234 -11.93 3.74 7.43
N LEU A 235 -10.61 3.81 7.63
CA LEU A 235 -9.97 4.91 8.34
C LEU A 235 -8.90 5.60 7.49
N LEU A 236 -8.85 6.92 7.55
CA LEU A 236 -7.74 7.70 7.02
C LEU A 236 -6.70 7.93 8.12
N MET A 237 -5.47 7.53 7.87
CA MET A 237 -4.41 7.53 8.87
C MET A 237 -3.13 8.12 8.28
N PRO A 238 -2.26 8.76 9.10
CA PRO A 238 -0.96 9.17 8.60
C PRO A 238 -0.16 7.91 8.26
N ASN A 239 0.65 8.00 7.23
CA ASN A 239 1.62 6.96 6.93
C ASN A 239 2.69 6.98 8.02
N TYR A 240 3.09 5.80 8.47
CA TYR A 240 4.10 5.67 9.51
C TYR A 240 4.90 4.38 9.33
N THR A 241 6.10 4.38 9.88
CA THR A 241 6.96 3.20 10.03
C THR A 241 7.31 3.03 11.50
N SER A 242 8.16 2.05 11.81
CA SER A 242 8.75 1.93 13.16
C SER A 242 9.64 3.12 13.54
N SER A 243 10.10 3.93 12.58
CA SER A 243 11.06 5.02 12.81
C SER A 243 10.53 6.41 12.47
N SER A 244 9.45 6.53 11.69
CA SER A 244 8.97 7.79 11.13
C SER A 244 7.44 7.87 11.13
N VAL A 245 6.91 9.07 11.24
CA VAL A 245 5.50 9.39 10.93
C VAL A 245 5.53 10.48 9.88
N TYR A 246 4.70 10.35 8.85
CA TYR A 246 4.58 11.27 7.72
C TYR A 246 3.16 11.88 7.72
N PRO A 247 2.91 12.94 8.53
CA PRO A 247 1.56 13.50 8.67
C PRO A 247 0.96 14.04 7.36
N GLU A 248 1.81 14.39 6.41
CA GLU A 248 1.46 14.91 5.09
C GLU A 248 1.09 13.82 4.08
N MET A 249 1.40 12.54 4.37
CA MET A 249 1.06 11.40 3.55
C MET A 249 0.07 10.54 4.32
N GLU A 250 -1.19 10.53 3.91
CA GLU A 250 -2.20 9.69 4.55
C GLU A 250 -2.48 8.43 3.72
N ARG A 251 -2.99 7.41 4.38
CA ARG A 251 -3.42 6.16 3.76
C ARG A 251 -4.79 5.76 4.28
N TRP A 252 -5.64 5.32 3.37
CA TRP A 252 -6.87 4.62 3.69
C TRP A 252 -6.53 3.24 4.17
N LEU A 253 -6.97 2.87 5.37
CA LEU A 253 -6.87 1.53 5.91
C LEU A 253 -8.18 0.80 5.66
N VAL A 254 -8.06 -0.36 5.00
CA VAL A 254 -9.18 -1.16 4.55
C VAL A 254 -9.18 -2.48 5.32
N PRO A 255 -10.25 -2.78 6.07
CA PRO A 255 -10.40 -4.06 6.74
C PRO A 255 -10.76 -5.17 5.73
N PRO A 256 -10.38 -6.43 6.01
CA PRO A 256 -10.54 -7.54 5.07
C PRO A 256 -12.01 -7.77 4.69
N GLU A 257 -12.94 -7.59 5.62
CA GLU A 257 -14.38 -7.78 5.37
C GLU A 257 -14.92 -6.83 4.28
N LEU A 258 -14.30 -5.65 4.12
CA LEU A 258 -14.68 -4.72 3.04
C LEU A 258 -14.11 -5.16 1.68
N LEU A 259 -12.92 -5.77 1.65
CA LEU A 259 -12.34 -6.35 0.43
C LEU A 259 -13.13 -7.58 -0.04
N GLU A 260 -13.63 -8.40 0.89
CA GLU A 260 -14.52 -9.53 0.58
C GLU A 260 -15.82 -9.07 -0.11
N LEU A 261 -16.29 -7.85 0.15
CA LEU A 261 -17.45 -7.28 -0.56
C LEU A 261 -17.11 -6.85 -2.00
N VAL A 262 -15.84 -6.57 -2.29
CA VAL A 262 -15.35 -6.13 -3.60
C VAL A 262 -14.96 -7.31 -4.49
N GLU A 263 -14.45 -8.39 -3.88
CA GLU A 263 -13.94 -9.58 -4.56
C GLU A 263 -14.88 -10.12 -5.67
N PRO A 264 -16.20 -10.30 -5.46
CA PRO A 264 -17.08 -10.83 -6.50
C PRO A 264 -17.21 -9.93 -7.73
N GLU A 265 -16.99 -8.63 -7.60
CA GLU A 265 -16.97 -7.69 -8.72
C GLU A 265 -15.62 -7.69 -9.43
N ALA A 266 -14.51 -7.88 -8.70
CA ALA A 266 -13.18 -8.02 -9.27
C ALA A 266 -13.02 -9.32 -10.09
N GLU A 267 -13.63 -10.42 -9.64
CA GLU A 267 -13.63 -11.71 -10.36
C GLU A 267 -14.39 -11.68 -11.69
N ARG A 268 -15.24 -10.68 -11.93
CA ARG A 268 -15.96 -10.50 -13.21
C ARG A 268 -15.11 -9.93 -14.33
N LEU A 269 -13.84 -9.62 -14.04
CA LEU A 269 -12.92 -9.03 -14.99
C LEU A 269 -12.71 -9.93 -16.21
N ASP A 270 -12.90 -9.37 -17.41
CA ASP A 270 -12.62 -10.06 -18.67
C ASP A 270 -11.14 -10.45 -18.74
N PRO A 271 -10.80 -11.75 -18.83
CA PRO A 271 -9.42 -12.22 -18.90
C PRO A 271 -8.63 -11.62 -20.06
N ALA A 272 -9.27 -11.35 -21.20
CA ALA A 272 -8.61 -10.74 -22.36
C ALA A 272 -8.25 -9.27 -22.11
N LYS A 273 -9.12 -8.52 -21.43
CA LYS A 273 -8.83 -7.14 -21.02
C LYS A 273 -7.73 -7.10 -19.96
N LEU A 274 -7.79 -7.99 -18.96
CA LEU A 274 -6.76 -8.13 -17.93
C LEU A 274 -5.39 -8.41 -18.56
N ARG A 275 -5.33 -9.39 -19.47
CA ARG A 275 -4.11 -9.75 -20.19
C ARG A 275 -3.51 -8.54 -20.93
N ASN A 276 -4.33 -7.79 -21.66
CA ASN A 276 -3.85 -6.61 -22.39
C ASN A 276 -3.38 -5.49 -21.44
N PHE A 277 -4.11 -5.26 -20.35
CA PHE A 277 -3.72 -4.29 -19.32
C PHE A 277 -2.35 -4.64 -18.71
N VAL A 278 -2.16 -5.90 -18.31
CA VAL A 278 -0.88 -6.37 -17.73
C VAL A 278 0.25 -6.28 -18.76
N LYS A 279 0.02 -6.69 -20.02
CA LYS A 279 1.00 -6.59 -21.10
C LYS A 279 1.50 -5.15 -21.28
N ASP A 280 0.58 -4.19 -21.29
CA ASP A 280 0.92 -2.78 -21.43
C ASP A 280 1.72 -2.27 -20.22
N TYR A 281 1.32 -2.68 -19.00
CA TYR A 281 2.07 -2.38 -17.78
C TYR A 281 3.51 -2.93 -17.82
N VAL A 282 3.71 -4.17 -18.26
CA VAL A 282 5.05 -4.78 -18.34
C VAL A 282 5.97 -3.97 -19.26
N SER A 283 5.45 -3.44 -20.36
CA SER A 283 6.22 -2.55 -21.25
C SER A 283 6.69 -1.28 -20.52
N VAL A 284 5.81 -0.66 -19.73
CA VAL A 284 6.13 0.53 -18.92
C VAL A 284 7.13 0.18 -17.81
N LEU A 285 6.94 -0.96 -17.14
CA LEU A 285 7.87 -1.46 -16.13
C LEU A 285 9.27 -1.66 -16.71
N MET A 286 9.40 -2.33 -17.86
CA MET A 286 10.69 -2.56 -18.50
C MET A 286 11.35 -1.27 -18.96
N LEU A 287 10.58 -0.29 -19.44
CA LEU A 287 11.08 1.05 -19.76
C LEU A 287 11.64 1.76 -18.52
N ALA A 288 10.87 1.78 -17.42
CA ALA A 288 11.28 2.39 -16.16
C ALA A 288 12.52 1.70 -15.56
N LEU A 289 12.58 0.37 -15.61
CA LEU A 289 13.78 -0.36 -15.17
C LEU A 289 14.97 -0.08 -16.10
N GLY A 290 14.76 0.02 -17.42
CA GLY A 290 15.82 0.42 -18.37
C GLY A 290 16.43 1.78 -18.02
N GLU A 291 15.62 2.77 -17.63
CA GLU A 291 16.06 4.09 -17.14
C GLU A 291 16.94 3.96 -15.88
N GLN A 292 16.59 3.03 -14.99
CA GLN A 292 17.30 2.72 -13.75
C GLN A 292 18.53 1.82 -13.95
N GLY A 293 19.01 1.70 -15.19
CA GLY A 293 20.26 1.03 -15.55
C GLY A 293 20.15 -0.50 -15.59
N TYR A 294 18.95 -1.07 -15.76
CA TYR A 294 18.83 -2.50 -16.05
C TYR A 294 19.36 -2.78 -17.46
N THR A 295 20.15 -3.85 -17.59
CA THR A 295 20.72 -4.26 -18.88
C THR A 295 19.65 -4.90 -19.76
N LYS A 296 19.92 -4.98 -21.08
CA LYS A 296 19.04 -5.67 -22.01
C LYS A 296 18.76 -7.11 -21.57
N GLY A 297 19.79 -7.87 -21.20
CA GLY A 297 19.66 -9.24 -20.73
C GLY A 297 18.82 -9.37 -19.47
N GLN A 298 18.95 -8.42 -18.53
CA GLN A 298 18.14 -8.38 -17.31
C GLN A 298 16.65 -8.15 -17.60
N LEU A 299 16.33 -7.24 -18.52
CA LEU A 299 14.94 -6.96 -18.93
C LEU A 299 14.33 -8.15 -19.69
N LEU A 300 15.09 -8.78 -20.59
CA LEU A 300 14.61 -9.97 -21.31
C LEU A 300 14.38 -11.14 -20.35
N LYS A 301 15.28 -11.35 -19.38
CA LYS A 301 15.08 -12.35 -18.32
C LYS A 301 13.86 -12.05 -17.45
N LEU A 302 13.57 -10.77 -17.17
CA LEU A 302 12.34 -10.37 -16.48
C LEU A 302 11.10 -10.81 -17.27
N ALA A 303 11.07 -10.61 -18.59
CA ALA A 303 9.97 -11.06 -19.43
C ALA A 303 9.78 -12.59 -19.36
N GLU A 304 10.87 -13.37 -19.40
CA GLU A 304 10.81 -14.83 -19.21
C GLU A 304 10.22 -15.22 -17.85
N VAL A 305 10.68 -14.57 -16.78
CA VAL A 305 10.19 -14.81 -15.41
C VAL A 305 8.70 -14.53 -15.32
N ILE A 306 8.24 -13.37 -15.82
CA ILE A 306 6.83 -12.97 -15.82
C ILE A 306 5.97 -14.02 -16.52
N VAL A 307 6.35 -14.45 -17.73
CA VAL A 307 5.63 -15.49 -18.48
C VAL A 307 5.60 -16.82 -17.71
N SER A 308 6.71 -17.18 -17.08
CA SER A 308 6.83 -18.47 -16.38
C SER A 308 6.02 -18.54 -15.09
N GLU A 309 5.84 -17.43 -14.37
CA GLU A 309 5.17 -17.38 -13.06
C GLU A 309 3.70 -16.92 -13.14
N ASN A 310 3.26 -16.43 -14.30
CA ASN A 310 1.91 -15.92 -14.55
C ASN A 310 1.29 -16.58 -15.80
N LYS A 311 1.42 -17.91 -15.90
CA LYS A 311 1.00 -18.71 -17.08
C LYS A 311 -0.50 -18.57 -17.38
N GLU A 312 -1.31 -18.34 -16.36
CA GLU A 312 -2.75 -18.14 -16.44
C GLU A 312 -3.15 -16.91 -17.27
N LEU A 313 -2.27 -15.92 -17.41
CA LEU A 313 -2.52 -14.74 -18.24
C LEU A 313 -2.41 -15.05 -19.75
N GLY A 314 -1.84 -16.20 -20.11
CA GLY A 314 -1.61 -16.57 -21.51
C GLY A 314 -0.69 -15.58 -22.23
N LEU A 315 0.27 -15.01 -21.50
CA LEU A 315 1.27 -14.11 -22.06
C LEU A 315 2.41 -14.90 -22.75
N SER A 316 2.94 -14.39 -23.85
CA SER A 316 4.11 -14.92 -24.54
C SER A 316 5.33 -14.03 -24.30
N TYR A 317 6.52 -14.61 -24.43
CA TYR A 317 7.75 -13.81 -24.34
C TYR A 317 7.83 -12.76 -25.46
N ASP A 318 7.55 -13.18 -26.70
CA ASP A 318 7.68 -12.31 -27.87
C ASP A 318 6.76 -11.09 -27.78
N GLU A 319 5.53 -11.24 -27.28
CA GLU A 319 4.63 -10.09 -27.19
C GLU A 319 5.08 -9.05 -26.15
N LEU A 320 5.70 -9.48 -25.05
CA LEU A 320 6.21 -8.59 -24.01
C LEU A 320 7.42 -7.82 -24.53
N VAL A 321 8.30 -8.50 -25.27
CA VAL A 321 9.49 -7.88 -25.87
C VAL A 321 9.11 -6.90 -26.98
N GLU A 322 8.14 -7.26 -27.84
CA GLU A 322 7.65 -6.35 -28.88
C GLU A 322 6.95 -5.13 -28.28
N GLY A 323 6.10 -5.29 -27.26
CA GLY A 323 5.49 -4.15 -26.55
C GLY A 323 6.52 -3.21 -25.92
N PHE A 324 7.57 -3.76 -25.32
CA PHE A 324 8.68 -2.97 -24.80
C PHE A 324 9.43 -2.22 -25.91
N ARG A 325 9.73 -2.87 -27.04
CA ARG A 325 10.38 -2.24 -28.20
C ARG A 325 9.55 -1.11 -28.78
N GLU A 326 8.26 -1.32 -28.96
CA GLU A 326 7.32 -0.29 -29.44
C GLU A 326 7.35 0.94 -28.53
N LEU A 327 7.31 0.74 -27.20
CA LEU A 327 7.34 1.84 -26.25
C LEU A 327 8.68 2.59 -26.25
N VAL A 328 9.80 1.88 -26.47
CA VAL A 328 11.12 2.48 -26.66
C VAL A 328 11.18 3.33 -27.93
N GLU A 329 10.60 2.88 -29.05
CA GLU A 329 10.56 3.66 -30.29
C GLU A 329 9.70 4.92 -30.17
N VAL A 330 8.57 4.84 -29.47
CA VAL A 330 7.74 6.03 -29.16
C VAL A 330 8.53 7.02 -28.32
N SER A 331 9.18 6.55 -27.25
CA SER A 331 9.99 7.39 -26.36
C SER A 331 11.22 7.96 -27.06
N SER A 332 11.78 7.24 -28.03
CA SER A 332 12.90 7.72 -28.85
C SER A 332 12.47 8.80 -29.83
N THR A 333 11.31 8.64 -30.47
CA THR A 333 10.73 9.65 -31.37
C THR A 333 10.39 10.93 -30.60
N ALA A 334 9.96 10.81 -29.35
CA ALA A 334 9.76 11.94 -28.44
C ALA A 334 11.07 12.61 -27.96
N GLY A 335 12.24 12.06 -28.32
CA GLY A 335 13.55 12.60 -27.95
C GLY A 335 13.97 12.36 -26.51
N CYS A 336 13.28 11.46 -25.79
CA CYS A 336 13.60 11.13 -24.39
C CYS A 336 14.81 10.18 -24.30
N ILE A 337 14.88 9.23 -25.24
CA ILE A 337 15.89 8.17 -25.28
C ILE A 337 16.40 7.93 -26.72
N SER A 338 17.49 7.19 -26.86
CA SER A 338 17.86 6.60 -28.15
C SER A 338 16.91 5.46 -28.54
N ARG A 339 16.98 5.04 -29.80
CA ARG A 339 16.36 3.78 -30.24
C ARG A 339 16.86 2.59 -29.45
N PHE A 340 16.12 1.50 -29.53
CA PHE A 340 16.51 0.24 -28.90
C PHE A 340 17.87 -0.24 -29.43
N ASN A 341 18.73 -0.66 -28.52
CA ASN A 341 20.08 -1.08 -28.80
C ASN A 341 20.12 -2.53 -29.32
N GLU A 342 19.64 -2.72 -30.56
CA GLU A 342 19.65 -4.01 -31.25
C GLU A 342 21.06 -4.64 -31.30
N PRO A 343 22.13 -3.91 -31.69
CA PRO A 343 23.46 -4.51 -31.84
C PRO A 343 24.15 -4.88 -30.52
N GLY A 344 23.73 -4.29 -29.39
CA GLY A 344 24.36 -4.52 -28.09
C GLY A 344 24.23 -5.95 -27.57
N GLY A 345 25.15 -6.38 -26.71
CA GLY A 345 25.04 -7.68 -26.03
C GLY A 345 24.05 -7.63 -24.84
N PRO A 346 23.83 -8.76 -24.15
CA PRO A 346 22.97 -8.81 -22.95
C PRO A 346 23.39 -7.85 -21.83
N GLU A 347 24.68 -7.58 -21.68
CA GLU A 347 25.22 -6.65 -20.67
C GLU A 347 25.08 -5.17 -21.08
N SER A 348 24.67 -4.89 -22.32
CA SER A 348 24.52 -3.51 -22.79
C SER A 348 23.24 -2.88 -22.27
N PRO A 349 23.20 -1.54 -22.10
CA PRO A 349 21.95 -0.85 -21.83
C PRO A 349 20.97 -1.04 -23.00
N PRO A 350 19.65 -1.11 -22.74
CA PRO A 350 18.64 -1.25 -23.79
C PRO A 350 18.53 0.01 -24.67
N PHE A 351 18.87 1.18 -24.14
CA PHE A 351 18.88 2.47 -24.83
C PHE A 351 19.74 3.48 -24.03
N LEU A 352 20.02 4.64 -24.62
CA LEU A 352 20.67 5.77 -23.95
C LEU A 352 19.61 6.79 -23.53
N VAL A 353 19.68 7.29 -22.30
CA VAL A 353 18.80 8.38 -21.83
C VAL A 353 19.34 9.72 -22.35
N LEU A 354 18.54 10.42 -23.14
CA LEU A 354 18.87 11.72 -23.72
C LEU A 354 18.31 12.86 -22.87
N ASN A 355 17.11 12.69 -22.33
CA ASN A 355 16.45 13.62 -21.43
C ASN A 355 15.68 12.85 -20.34
N ARG A 356 16.23 12.86 -19.12
CA ARG A 356 15.65 12.12 -17.98
C ARG A 356 14.31 12.70 -17.53
N GLU A 357 14.19 14.02 -17.41
CA GLU A 357 12.94 14.65 -16.96
C GLU A 357 11.79 14.38 -17.94
N ALA A 358 12.06 14.43 -19.25
CA ALA A 358 11.08 14.09 -20.27
C ALA A 358 10.68 12.61 -20.21
N LEU A 359 11.63 11.69 -19.99
CA LEU A 359 11.36 10.27 -19.83
C LEU A 359 10.53 9.98 -18.57
N ASP A 360 10.87 10.60 -17.43
CA ASP A 360 10.12 10.46 -16.18
C ASP A 360 8.67 10.93 -16.36
N ASN A 361 8.46 12.05 -17.05
CA ASN A 361 7.13 12.54 -17.36
C ASN A 361 6.38 11.60 -18.31
N ALA A 362 7.03 11.05 -19.35
CA ALA A 362 6.41 10.07 -20.24
C ALA A 362 5.99 8.80 -19.51
N VAL A 363 6.84 8.26 -18.62
CA VAL A 363 6.50 7.10 -17.78
C VAL A 363 5.29 7.38 -16.90
N ARG A 364 5.23 8.58 -16.29
CA ARG A 364 4.05 9.00 -15.50
C ARG A 364 2.79 9.08 -16.36
N GLU A 365 2.87 9.67 -17.54
CA GLU A 365 1.73 9.75 -18.46
C GLU A 365 1.25 8.37 -18.90
N TYR A 366 2.16 7.42 -19.17
CA TYR A 366 1.79 6.04 -19.47
C TYR A 366 1.11 5.36 -18.28
N LEU A 367 1.58 5.58 -17.05
CA LEU A 367 0.90 5.08 -15.84
C LEU A 367 -0.50 5.70 -15.68
N GLU A 368 -0.69 7.00 -15.91
CA GLU A 368 -2.02 7.63 -15.86
C GLU A 368 -2.98 7.06 -16.92
N LEU A 369 -2.46 6.76 -18.12
CA LEU A 369 -3.23 6.08 -19.15
C LEU A 369 -3.62 4.66 -18.72
N LEU A 370 -2.70 3.91 -18.09
CA LEU A 370 -2.98 2.59 -17.52
C LEU A 370 -4.04 2.68 -16.41
N ALA A 371 -3.96 3.66 -15.52
CA ALA A 371 -4.97 3.87 -14.48
C ALA A 371 -6.36 4.15 -15.07
N SER A 372 -6.44 4.99 -16.10
CA SER A 372 -7.70 5.25 -16.82
C SER A 372 -8.26 3.98 -17.47
N ARG A 373 -7.39 3.11 -18.01
CA ARG A 373 -7.79 1.81 -18.55
C ARG A 373 -8.25 0.85 -17.46
N ALA A 374 -7.57 0.82 -16.31
CA ALA A 374 -7.93 -0.02 -15.16
C ALA A 374 -9.37 0.24 -14.70
N LEU A 375 -9.78 1.52 -14.67
CA LEU A 375 -11.15 1.95 -14.36
C LEU A 375 -12.19 1.55 -15.41
N SER A 376 -11.77 1.19 -16.62
CA SER A 376 -12.65 0.85 -17.74
C SER A 376 -12.72 -0.66 -18.01
N LEU A 377 -12.14 -1.46 -17.12
CA LEU A 377 -12.00 -2.90 -17.33
C LEU A 377 -13.32 -3.67 -17.12
N VAL A 378 -14.14 -3.25 -16.15
CA VAL A 378 -15.40 -3.92 -15.73
C VAL A 378 -16.63 -3.29 -16.38
#